data_AF-A0A434HQJ4-F1
#
_entry.id   AF-A0A434HQJ4-F1
#
_cell.length_a   1.000
_cell.length_b   1.000
_cell.length_c   1.000
_cell.angle_alpha   90.00
_cell.angle_beta   90.00
_cell.angle_gamma   90.00
#
_symmetry.space_group_name_H-M   'P 1'
#
loop_
_entity.id
_entity.type
_entity.pdbx_description
1 polymer ?
#
loop_
_entity_poly.entity_id
_entity_poly.type
_entity_poly.pdbx_seq_one_letter_code
_entity_poly.pdbx_strand_id
1 'polypeptide(L)' 'SAGALGNRGARIFCRKNEAELLAVDGWYVTAEEMEGVSRGKPVQAFLDGDALRVSTLS' A
#
# COMPACT_ATOMS: atom_id res chain seq x y z
N SER A 1 -3.50 -6.53 -3.84
CA SER A 1 -4.63 -5.61 -3.60
C SER A 1 -5.43 -6.10 -2.40
N ALA A 2 -6.14 -5.20 -1.72
CA ALA A 2 -7.05 -5.52 -0.62
C ALA A 2 -8.33 -4.67 -0.74
N GLY A 3 -9.42 -5.11 -0.10
CA GLY A 3 -10.65 -4.33 -0.04
C GLY A 3 -11.42 -4.16 -1.36
N ALA A 4 -11.10 -4.96 -2.40
CA ALA A 4 -11.68 -4.82 -3.74
C ALA A 4 -13.21 -4.95 -3.85
N LEU A 5 -13.89 -5.41 -2.78
CA LEU A 5 -15.34 -5.50 -2.68
C LEU A 5 -15.94 -4.34 -1.84
N GLY A 6 -15.33 -3.16 -1.86
CA GLY A 6 -15.84 -1.97 -1.16
C GLY A 6 -15.37 -1.83 0.30
N ASN A 7 -14.40 -2.62 0.76
CA ASN A 7 -13.88 -2.50 2.12
C ASN A 7 -12.74 -1.48 2.18
N ARG A 8 -13.12 -0.21 2.37
CA ARG A 8 -12.21 0.92 2.55
C ARG A 8 -11.30 0.82 3.77
N GLY A 9 -11.68 0.04 4.78
CA GLY A 9 -10.90 -0.19 5.99
C GLY A 9 -9.82 -1.29 5.83
N ALA A 10 -9.73 -1.94 4.67
CA ALA A 10 -8.72 -2.95 4.43
C ALA A 10 -7.30 -2.36 4.49
N ARG A 11 -6.36 -3.17 4.97
CA ARG A 11 -4.94 -2.79 5.11
C ARG A 11 -4.07 -3.91 4.58
N ILE A 12 -2.95 -3.55 3.96
CA ILE A 12 -1.92 -4.49 3.53
C ILE A 12 -0.72 -4.32 4.46
N PHE A 13 -0.15 -5.43 4.91
CA PHE A 13 1.10 -5.45 5.67
C PHE A 13 2.08 -6.39 4.98
N CYS A 14 3.35 -5.99 4.87
CA CYS A 14 4.40 -6.90 4.44
C CYS A 14 5.74 -6.55 5.12
N ARG A 15 6.62 -7.55 5.25
CA ARG A 15 7.95 -7.38 5.87
C ARG A 15 9.00 -6.84 4.90
N LYS A 16 8.78 -6.99 3.60
CA LYS A 16 9.66 -6.48 2.54
C LYS A 16 8.80 -6.14 1.34
N ASN A 17 8.61 -4.85 1.07
CA ASN A 17 7.74 -4.39 -0.01
C ASN A 17 8.45 -4.44 -1.36
N GLU A 18 8.25 -5.52 -2.11
CA GLU A 18 8.74 -5.68 -3.49
C GLU A 18 7.61 -5.65 -4.52
N ALA A 19 6.42 -5.19 -4.12
CA ALA A 19 5.24 -5.24 -4.99
C ALA A 19 5.39 -4.31 -6.21
N GLU A 20 4.95 -4.79 -7.37
CA GLU A 20 4.77 -3.94 -8.57
C GLU A 20 3.66 -2.92 -8.39
N LEU A 21 2.64 -3.26 -7.58
CA LEU A 21 1.49 -2.42 -7.29
C LEU A 21 0.88 -2.78 -5.93
N LEU A 22 0.57 -1.78 -5.12
CA LEU A 22 -0.27 -1.91 -3.92
C LEU A 22 -1.60 -1.21 -4.17
N ALA A 23 -2.70 -1.83 -3.73
CA ALA A 23 -4.02 -1.23 -3.89
C ALA A 23 -4.96 -1.54 -2.72
N VAL A 24 -5.75 -0.55 -2.32
CA VAL A 24 -6.85 -0.67 -1.35
C VAL A 24 -8.10 0.01 -1.91
N ASP A 25 -9.19 -0.76 -2.06
CA ASP A 25 -10.47 -0.26 -2.58
C ASP A 25 -10.35 0.55 -3.88
N GLY A 26 -9.59 0.02 -4.85
CA GLY A 26 -9.39 0.64 -6.17
C GLY A 26 -8.34 1.75 -6.22
N TRP A 27 -7.95 2.34 -5.09
CA TRP A 27 -6.80 3.24 -5.03
C TRP A 27 -5.52 2.44 -5.07
N TYR A 28 -4.53 2.89 -5.86
CA TYR A 28 -3.28 2.17 -6.02
C TYR A 28 -2.08 3.10 -6.07
N VAL A 29 -0.91 2.51 -5.81
CA VAL A 29 0.41 3.07 -6.11
C VAL A 29 1.25 2.03 -6.83
N THR A 30 2.09 2.46 -7.77
CA THR A 30 2.99 1.58 -8.54
C THR A 30 4.37 1.48 -7.89
N ALA A 31 5.18 0.54 -8.36
CA ALA A 31 6.55 0.39 -7.94
C ALA A 31 7.39 1.66 -8.16
N GLU A 32 7.17 2.39 -9.25
CA GLU A 32 7.88 3.64 -9.56
C GLU A 32 7.62 4.73 -8.51
N GLU A 33 6.38 4.85 -8.04
CA GLU A 33 6.01 5.81 -6.99
C GLU A 33 6.54 5.39 -5.61
N MET A 34 6.75 4.09 -5.41
CA MET A 34 7.27 3.53 -4.16
C MET A 34 8.81 3.47 -4.11
N GLU A 35 9.49 3.63 -5.24
CA GLU A 35 10.95 3.51 -5.38
C GLU A 35 11.68 4.57 -4.53
N GLY A 36 12.72 4.17 -3.80
CA GLY A 36 13.42 5.04 -2.85
C GLY A 36 12.61 5.47 -1.59
N VAL A 37 11.28 5.32 -1.62
CA VAL A 37 10.39 5.69 -0.49
C VAL A 37 10.14 4.48 0.41
N SER A 38 9.53 3.42 -0.14
CA SER A 38 8.99 2.31 0.64
C SER A 38 9.37 0.92 0.11
N ARG A 39 9.92 0.80 -1.10
CA ARG A 39 10.44 -0.47 -1.65
C ARG A 39 11.52 -1.08 -0.77
N GLY A 40 11.50 -2.41 -0.65
CA GLY A 40 12.41 -3.20 0.18
C GLY A 40 12.23 -3.06 1.70
N LYS A 41 11.32 -2.20 2.18
CA LYS A 41 11.09 -1.97 3.62
C LYS A 41 9.86 -2.76 4.11
N PRO A 42 9.76 -3.03 5.42
CA PRO A 42 8.49 -3.40 6.03
C PRO A 42 7.49 -2.25 5.91
N VAL A 43 6.25 -2.51 5.48
CA VAL A 43 5.25 -1.46 5.28
C VAL A 43 3.86 -1.87 5.72
N GLN A 44 3.04 -0.86 5.96
CA GLN A 44 1.58 -0.93 5.93
C GLN A 44 1.04 -0.01 4.82
N ALA A 45 0.05 -0.48 4.07
CA ALA A 45 -0.71 0.33 3.12
C ALA A 45 -2.19 0.38 3.49
N PHE A 46 -2.78 1.57 3.48
CA PHE A 46 -4.15 1.83 3.92
C PHE A 46 -4.70 3.13 3.30
N LEU A 47 -6.03 3.28 3.29
CA LEU A 47 -6.64 4.54 2.88
C LEU A 47 -6.62 5.57 4.00
N ASP A 48 -6.21 6.78 3.67
CA ASP A 48 -6.31 7.99 4.48
C ASP A 48 -7.19 8.99 3.71
N GLY A 49 -8.49 9.00 4.03
CA GLY A 49 -9.51 9.65 3.21
C GLY A 49 -9.65 8.97 1.84
N ASP A 50 -9.36 9.72 0.79
CA ASP A 50 -9.36 9.28 -0.62
C ASP A 50 -7.93 9.20 -1.17
N ALA A 51 -6.96 8.80 -0.35
CA ALA A 51 -5.58 8.60 -0.77
C ALA A 51 -5.03 7.29 -0.20
N LEU A 52 -4.30 6.54 -1.03
CA LEU A 52 -3.54 5.39 -0.55
C LEU A 52 -2.24 5.85 0.11
N ARG A 53 -2.11 5.62 1.41
CA ARG A 53 -0.88 5.83 2.17
C ARG A 53 -0.08 4.54 2.25
N VAL A 54 1.22 4.61 1.99
CA VAL A 54 2.19 3.56 2.31
C VAL A 54 3.15 4.10 3.36
N SER A 55 3.18 3.46 4.53
CA SER A 55 4.03 3.87 5.65
C SER A 55 4.97 2.74 6.04
N THR A 56 6.24 3.07 6.29
CA THR A 56 7.22 2.09 6.78
C THR A 56 6.89 1.67 8.20
N LEU A 57 7.14 0.40 8.50
CA LEU A 57 7.03 -0.16 9.85
C LEU A 57 8.45 -0.34 10.42
N SER A 58 8.60 -0.07 11.71
CA SER A 58 9.83 -0.30 12.49
C SER A 58 10.01 -1.76 12.87
#